data_AF-A0A838TGH8-F1
#
_entry.id   AF-A0A838TGH8-F1
#
_cell.length_a   1.000
_cell.length_b   1.000
_cell.length_c   1.000
_cell.angle_alpha   90.00
_cell.angle_beta   90.00
_cell.angle_gamma   90.00
#
_symmetry.space_group_name_H-M   'P 1'
#
loop_
_entity.id
_entity.type
_entity.pdbx_description
1 polymer ?
#
loop_
_entity_poly.entity_id
_entity_poly.type
_entity_poly.pdbx_seq_one_letter_code
_entity_poly.pdbx_strand_id
1 'polypeptide(L)'
;MHQHSLDLMADFRRKYLDARKSEALTILDLGSQDFNGSYREVLANPSWRYIGVDLTPGPNVDLVLQNAYHWRELKSGSADVLVSGQTFEHTEFFWDTMSEIARVLKPGGVCCIIAPSSGPQHRYPRDCWRIFPDGFAAVARYAHLEVLDAQTQWEDLPEYDNENNKWHDSVLIARKPELPLRLRLQFAFFSWLKRRFQPGPGPADTIVEVFPMLGGELREADSLYLRFSPNEWRDVTFRLPPGAAGAPLRIDFVSPFPVVDVGRLRLKVSGNTLYDAAAGAGFGGIRLGGDAERLPDAKFLRVKITGIDPQLWLPMVTVPPGAEVEVHLRLRAHAPHRLETDSK
;
A
#
# COMPACT_ATOMS: atom_id res chain seq x y z
N MET A 1 1.22 -10.02 7.54
CA MET A 1 0.07 -10.75 8.09
C MET A 1 0.23 -10.84 9.60
N HIS A 2 -0.84 -11.06 10.33
CA HIS A 2 -0.85 -11.26 11.78
C HIS A 2 -1.84 -12.38 12.12
N GLN A 3 -1.74 -12.96 13.31
CA GLN A 3 -2.38 -14.22 13.68
C GLN A 3 -3.90 -14.13 13.60
N HIS A 4 -4.49 -13.05 14.11
CA HIS A 4 -5.95 -12.86 14.08
C HIS A 4 -6.52 -12.91 12.65
N SER A 5 -5.84 -12.27 11.70
CA SER A 5 -6.23 -12.31 10.28
C SER A 5 -6.15 -13.71 9.67
N LEU A 6 -5.19 -14.55 10.09
CA LEU A 6 -5.13 -15.97 9.70
C LEU A 6 -6.31 -16.77 10.28
N ASP A 7 -6.68 -16.49 11.53
CA ASP A 7 -7.77 -17.18 12.21
C ASP A 7 -9.14 -16.81 11.60
N LEU A 8 -9.35 -15.54 11.26
CA LEU A 8 -10.52 -15.10 10.47
C LEU A 8 -10.60 -15.80 9.11
N MET A 9 -9.47 -15.98 8.42
CA MET A 9 -9.43 -16.68 7.15
C MET A 9 -9.71 -18.19 7.32
N ALA A 10 -9.19 -18.80 8.37
CA ALA A 10 -9.48 -20.19 8.71
C ALA A 10 -10.97 -20.38 9.02
N ASP A 11 -11.58 -19.44 9.75
CA ASP A 11 -13.01 -19.38 10.01
C ASP A 11 -13.84 -19.30 8.74
N PHE A 12 -13.46 -18.42 7.81
CA PHE A 12 -14.09 -18.32 6.49
C PHE A 12 -14.02 -19.64 5.74
N ARG A 13 -12.83 -20.26 5.67
CA ARG A 13 -12.66 -21.57 5.03
C ARG A 13 -13.61 -22.61 5.63
N ARG A 14 -13.63 -22.74 6.96
CA ARG A 14 -14.47 -23.74 7.65
C ARG A 14 -15.96 -23.52 7.37
N LYS A 15 -16.43 -22.27 7.45
CA LYS A 15 -17.85 -21.93 7.34
C LYS A 15 -18.36 -21.98 5.89
N TYR A 16 -17.55 -21.56 4.91
CA TYR A 16 -18.02 -21.32 3.54
C TYR A 16 -17.42 -22.24 2.48
N LEU A 17 -16.26 -22.88 2.74
CA LEU A 17 -15.54 -23.66 1.72
C LEU A 17 -15.44 -25.16 2.03
N ASP A 18 -15.46 -25.57 3.30
CA ASP A 18 -15.25 -26.98 3.66
C ASP A 18 -16.32 -27.93 3.11
N ALA A 19 -17.56 -27.46 2.93
CA ALA A 19 -18.61 -28.21 2.24
C ALA A 19 -18.29 -28.49 0.75
N ARG A 20 -17.38 -27.71 0.16
CA ARG A 20 -16.93 -27.77 -1.24
C ARG A 20 -15.49 -28.27 -1.38
N LYS A 21 -14.94 -28.91 -0.33
CA LYS A 21 -13.52 -29.36 -0.30
C LYS A 21 -13.13 -30.39 -1.36
N SER A 22 -14.10 -31.10 -1.94
CA SER A 22 -13.90 -32.06 -3.02
C SER A 22 -14.17 -31.48 -4.41
N GLU A 23 -14.62 -30.23 -4.50
CA GLU A 23 -14.86 -29.55 -5.77
C GLU A 23 -13.56 -28.92 -6.30
N ALA A 24 -13.43 -28.86 -7.62
CA ALA A 24 -12.34 -28.16 -8.28
C ALA A 24 -12.56 -26.63 -8.24
N LEU A 25 -12.09 -25.97 -7.18
CA LEU A 25 -12.23 -24.52 -6.99
C LEU A 25 -11.00 -23.77 -7.49
N THR A 26 -11.22 -22.61 -8.11
CA THR A 26 -10.16 -21.60 -8.33
C THR A 26 -10.27 -20.50 -7.28
N ILE A 27 -9.21 -20.32 -6.50
CA ILE A 27 -9.09 -19.32 -5.44
C ILE A 27 -8.08 -18.28 -5.87
N LEU A 28 -8.48 -17.01 -5.87
CA LEU A 28 -7.58 -15.87 -6.06
C LEU A 28 -7.29 -15.24 -4.69
N ASP A 29 -6.02 -15.01 -4.37
CA ASP A 29 -5.61 -14.23 -3.20
C ASP A 29 -5.05 -12.88 -3.66
N LEU A 30 -5.73 -11.78 -3.36
CA LEU A 30 -5.36 -10.42 -3.76
C LEU A 30 -4.53 -9.74 -2.66
N GLY A 31 -3.37 -9.22 -3.04
CA GLY A 31 -2.37 -8.70 -2.09
C GLY A 31 -1.57 -9.84 -1.47
N SER A 32 -1.28 -10.86 -2.27
CA SER A 32 -0.78 -12.15 -1.77
C SER A 32 0.69 -12.15 -1.36
N GLN A 33 1.48 -11.12 -1.67
CA GLN A 33 2.92 -11.17 -1.45
C GLN A 33 3.27 -11.48 0.02
N ASP A 34 4.05 -12.55 0.23
CA ASP A 34 4.40 -13.01 1.57
C ASP A 34 5.55 -12.18 2.13
N PHE A 35 5.18 -11.14 2.89
CA PHE A 35 6.13 -10.35 3.69
C PHE A 35 6.26 -10.88 5.11
N ASN A 36 5.14 -11.26 5.74
CA ASN A 36 5.03 -11.62 7.15
C ASN A 36 3.97 -12.73 7.33
N GLY A 37 3.92 -13.70 6.41
CA GLY A 37 2.94 -14.77 6.36
C GLY A 37 1.91 -14.62 5.23
N SER A 38 1.28 -15.75 4.87
CA SER A 38 0.33 -15.84 3.76
C SER A 38 -0.85 -16.78 4.06
N TYR A 39 -1.95 -16.64 3.32
CA TYR A 39 -3.11 -17.53 3.44
C TYR A 39 -2.97 -18.87 2.69
N ARG A 40 -1.86 -19.09 1.97
CA ARG A 40 -1.68 -20.29 1.13
C ARG A 40 -1.84 -21.57 1.93
N GLU A 41 -1.26 -21.64 3.12
CA GLU A 41 -1.37 -22.83 3.98
C GLU A 41 -2.78 -23.00 4.55
N VAL A 42 -3.42 -21.90 4.98
CA VAL A 42 -4.80 -21.90 5.49
C VAL A 42 -5.76 -22.43 4.44
N LEU A 43 -5.55 -22.10 3.16
CA LEU A 43 -6.39 -22.47 2.03
C LEU A 43 -5.87 -23.69 1.25
N ALA A 44 -4.87 -24.40 1.79
CA ALA A 44 -4.31 -25.56 1.13
C ALA A 44 -5.34 -26.70 1.02
N ASN A 45 -5.61 -27.13 -0.21
CA ASN A 45 -6.46 -28.27 -0.50
C ASN A 45 -6.06 -28.87 -1.87
N PRO A 46 -5.85 -30.18 -1.99
CA PRO A 46 -5.48 -30.83 -3.27
C PRO A 46 -6.47 -30.60 -4.43
N SER A 47 -7.74 -30.35 -4.13
CA SER A 47 -8.78 -30.10 -5.13
C SER A 47 -8.83 -28.62 -5.55
N TRP A 48 -8.19 -27.72 -4.81
CA TRP A 48 -8.28 -26.28 -5.06
C TRP A 48 -7.03 -25.76 -5.75
N ARG A 49 -7.23 -24.87 -6.70
CA ARG A 49 -6.18 -24.11 -7.36
C ARG A 49 -6.08 -22.73 -6.73
N TYR A 50 -5.13 -22.56 -5.83
CA TYR A 50 -4.78 -21.27 -5.24
C TYR A 50 -3.85 -20.49 -6.18
N ILE A 51 -4.14 -19.21 -6.39
CA ILE A 51 -3.35 -18.30 -7.21
C ILE A 51 -3.12 -17.02 -6.41
N GLY A 52 -1.88 -16.75 -6.03
CA GLY A 52 -1.50 -15.47 -5.45
C GLY A 52 -1.44 -14.37 -6.51
N VAL A 53 -2.09 -13.24 -6.24
CA VAL A 53 -2.20 -12.08 -7.10
C VAL A 53 -1.68 -10.85 -6.37
N ASP A 54 -0.78 -10.11 -7.01
CA ASP A 54 -0.22 -8.88 -6.44
C ASP A 54 0.14 -7.88 -7.56
N LEU A 55 0.47 -6.65 -7.20
CA LEU A 55 1.02 -5.63 -8.11
C LEU A 55 2.52 -5.79 -8.31
N THR A 56 3.21 -6.46 -7.37
CA THR A 56 4.65 -6.65 -7.41
C THR A 56 4.99 -8.15 -7.40
N PRO A 57 5.97 -8.61 -8.19
CA PRO A 57 6.44 -9.98 -8.07
C PRO A 57 7.11 -10.21 -6.71
N GLY A 58 6.91 -11.39 -6.13
CA GLY A 58 7.53 -11.75 -4.85
C GLY A 58 7.13 -13.14 -4.38
N PRO A 59 7.58 -13.56 -3.19
CA PRO A 59 7.13 -14.79 -2.56
C PRO A 59 5.60 -14.85 -2.50
N ASN A 60 5.03 -16.03 -2.74
CA ASN A 60 3.59 -16.30 -2.82
C ASN A 60 2.82 -15.67 -4.00
N VAL A 61 3.46 -14.89 -4.88
CA VAL A 61 2.81 -14.26 -6.04
C VAL A 61 2.94 -15.12 -7.30
N ASP A 62 1.79 -15.59 -7.82
CA ASP A 62 1.71 -16.38 -9.06
C ASP A 62 1.36 -15.51 -10.29
N LEU A 63 0.65 -14.41 -10.09
CA LEU A 63 0.19 -13.49 -11.14
C LEU A 63 0.40 -12.03 -10.73
N VAL A 64 1.07 -11.27 -11.57
CA VAL A 64 1.30 -9.82 -11.37
C VAL A 64 0.30 -9.02 -12.18
N LEU A 65 -0.47 -8.17 -11.51
CA LEU A 65 -1.40 -7.20 -12.11
C LEU A 65 -0.64 -5.96 -12.55
N GLN A 66 -0.87 -5.50 -13.78
CA GLN A 66 -0.28 -4.24 -14.25
C GLN A 66 -1.03 -3.00 -13.74
N ASN A 67 -2.23 -3.17 -13.18
CA ASN A 67 -3.05 -2.08 -12.69
C ASN A 67 -3.96 -2.54 -11.53
N ALA A 68 -3.92 -1.81 -10.42
CA ALA A 68 -4.70 -2.12 -9.21
C ALA A 68 -6.22 -2.13 -9.43
N TYR A 69 -6.70 -1.36 -10.40
CA TYR A 69 -8.12 -1.10 -10.62
C TYR A 69 -8.62 -1.66 -11.97
N HIS A 70 -7.75 -2.37 -12.70
CA HIS A 70 -8.08 -2.90 -14.02
C HIS A 70 -7.31 -4.19 -14.33
N TRP A 71 -7.89 -5.33 -13.97
CA TRP A 71 -7.24 -6.64 -13.99
C TRP A 71 -7.41 -7.32 -15.35
N ARG A 72 -6.69 -6.83 -16.37
CA ARG A 72 -6.77 -7.37 -17.75
C ARG A 72 -6.29 -8.82 -17.84
N GLU A 73 -5.45 -9.22 -16.91
CA GLU A 73 -4.85 -10.54 -16.76
C GLU A 73 -5.88 -11.58 -16.25
N LEU A 74 -6.97 -11.13 -15.61
CA LEU A 74 -8.01 -11.99 -15.04
C LEU A 74 -9.32 -11.91 -15.84
N LYS A 75 -9.81 -13.07 -16.28
CA LYS A 75 -11.06 -13.18 -17.03
C LYS A 75 -12.28 -12.97 -16.13
N SER A 76 -13.37 -12.46 -16.70
CA SER A 76 -14.63 -12.35 -15.97
C SER A 76 -15.20 -13.74 -15.67
N GLY A 77 -15.73 -13.95 -14.46
CA GLY A 77 -16.30 -15.24 -14.06
C GLY A 77 -15.31 -16.41 -14.07
N SER A 78 -14.05 -16.17 -13.75
CA SER A 78 -13.00 -17.20 -13.71
C SER A 78 -12.73 -17.77 -12.32
N ALA A 79 -13.11 -17.08 -11.25
CA ALA A 79 -12.81 -17.47 -9.87
C ALA A 79 -14.05 -17.98 -9.13
N ASP A 80 -13.88 -19.04 -8.34
CA ASP A 80 -14.93 -19.54 -7.42
C ASP A 80 -14.86 -18.81 -6.09
N VAL A 81 -13.65 -18.45 -5.66
CA VAL A 81 -13.36 -17.76 -4.41
C VAL A 81 -12.36 -16.64 -4.66
N LEU A 82 -12.56 -15.49 -4.00
CA LEU A 82 -11.53 -14.44 -3.92
C LEU A 82 -11.31 -14.07 -2.46
N VAL A 83 -10.06 -14.13 -2.00
CA VAL A 83 -9.66 -13.69 -0.67
C VAL A 83 -8.75 -12.49 -0.77
N SER A 84 -8.75 -11.64 0.25
CA SER A 84 -7.80 -10.54 0.39
C SER A 84 -7.68 -10.19 1.86
N GLY A 85 -6.47 -9.99 2.35
CA GLY A 85 -6.21 -9.61 3.74
C GLY A 85 -5.20 -8.48 3.81
N GLN A 86 -5.46 -7.49 4.66
CA GLN A 86 -4.51 -6.41 4.95
C GLN A 86 -4.00 -5.73 3.66
N THR A 87 -4.94 -5.44 2.76
CA THR A 87 -4.67 -4.85 1.43
C THR A 87 -5.59 -3.66 1.14
N PHE A 88 -6.83 -3.70 1.64
CA PHE A 88 -7.85 -2.70 1.32
C PHE A 88 -7.56 -1.35 1.99
N GLU A 89 -6.95 -1.33 3.16
CA GLU A 89 -6.42 -0.14 3.84
C GLU A 89 -5.37 0.59 3.00
N HIS A 90 -4.61 -0.15 2.20
CA HIS A 90 -3.58 0.40 1.31
C HIS A 90 -4.10 0.73 -0.10
N THR A 91 -5.37 0.39 -0.39
CA THR A 91 -6.00 0.57 -1.70
C THR A 91 -6.79 1.87 -1.76
N GLU A 92 -6.27 2.89 -2.44
CA GLU A 92 -6.89 4.24 -2.51
C GLU A 92 -8.34 4.19 -3.01
N PHE A 93 -8.62 3.43 -4.07
CA PHE A 93 -9.94 3.33 -4.70
C PHE A 93 -10.52 1.92 -4.58
N PHE A 94 -10.63 1.42 -3.35
CA PHE A 94 -11.05 0.04 -3.08
C PHE A 94 -12.44 -0.32 -3.63
N TRP A 95 -13.30 0.66 -3.97
CA TRP A 95 -14.56 0.43 -4.68
C TRP A 95 -14.39 -0.02 -6.14
N ASP A 96 -13.34 0.43 -6.81
CA ASP A 96 -13.00 -0.02 -8.17
C ASP A 96 -12.38 -1.42 -8.11
N THR A 97 -11.53 -1.68 -7.11
CA THR A 97 -11.06 -3.04 -6.77
C THR A 97 -12.23 -3.99 -6.50
N MET A 98 -13.20 -3.59 -5.68
CA MET A 98 -14.38 -4.41 -5.38
C MET A 98 -15.24 -4.68 -6.63
N SER A 99 -15.29 -3.74 -7.58
CA SER A 99 -15.95 -3.94 -8.87
C SER A 99 -15.24 -5.01 -9.71
N GLU A 100 -13.90 -5.06 -9.68
CA GLU A 100 -13.12 -6.10 -10.34
C GLU A 100 -13.26 -7.46 -9.64
N ILE A 101 -13.32 -7.50 -8.30
CA ILE A 101 -13.65 -8.71 -7.52
C ILE A 101 -14.99 -9.28 -8.00
N ALA A 102 -16.03 -8.45 -8.02
CA ALA A 102 -17.34 -8.86 -8.51
C ALA A 102 -17.30 -9.33 -9.97
N ARG A 103 -16.47 -8.73 -10.82
CA ARG A 103 -16.31 -9.15 -12.22
C ARG A 103 -15.68 -10.54 -12.36
N VAL A 104 -14.59 -10.81 -11.65
CA VAL A 104 -13.81 -12.07 -11.79
C VAL A 104 -14.49 -13.25 -11.11
N LEU A 105 -15.30 -13.03 -10.09
CA LEU A 105 -16.09 -14.09 -9.46
C LEU A 105 -17.13 -14.69 -10.43
N LYS A 106 -17.27 -16.01 -10.40
CA LYS A 106 -18.38 -16.75 -11.02
C LYS A 106 -19.70 -16.41 -10.31
N PRO A 107 -20.87 -16.52 -10.96
CA PRO A 107 -22.15 -16.54 -10.25
C PRO A 107 -22.12 -17.58 -9.12
N GLY A 108 -22.58 -17.23 -7.93
CA GLY A 108 -22.48 -18.06 -6.73
C GLY A 108 -21.10 -18.08 -6.06
N GLY A 109 -20.07 -17.51 -6.70
CA GLY A 109 -18.73 -17.37 -6.11
C GLY A 109 -18.73 -16.41 -4.93
N VAL A 110 -17.81 -16.65 -3.98
CA VAL A 110 -17.74 -15.92 -2.71
C VAL A 110 -16.43 -15.16 -2.57
N CYS A 111 -16.43 -14.07 -1.81
CA CYS A 111 -15.20 -13.42 -1.37
C CYS A 111 -15.13 -13.22 0.15
N CYS A 112 -13.91 -13.24 0.67
CA CYS A 112 -13.56 -12.88 2.04
C CYS A 112 -12.52 -11.76 2.00
N ILE A 113 -12.86 -10.58 2.54
CA ILE A 113 -11.97 -9.43 2.59
C ILE A 113 -11.77 -9.05 4.05
N ILE A 114 -10.53 -8.97 4.48
CA ILE A 114 -10.13 -8.61 5.85
C ILE A 114 -9.27 -7.35 5.78
N ALA A 115 -9.59 -6.34 6.58
CA ALA A 115 -8.81 -5.10 6.67
C ALA A 115 -8.92 -4.50 8.08
N PRO A 116 -7.92 -3.73 8.53
CA PRO A 116 -7.92 -3.13 9.84
C PRO A 116 -9.05 -2.10 9.99
N SER A 117 -9.67 -2.06 11.17
CA SER A 117 -10.65 -1.04 11.53
C SER A 117 -10.11 -0.01 12.53
N SER A 118 -8.92 -0.25 13.07
CA SER A 118 -8.23 0.65 13.99
C SER A 118 -6.70 0.52 13.84
N GLY A 119 -5.94 0.99 14.82
CA GLY A 119 -4.48 0.96 14.81
C GLY A 119 -3.84 2.22 14.22
N PRO A 120 -2.56 2.47 14.54
CA PRO A 120 -1.83 3.65 14.09
C PRO A 120 -1.69 3.66 12.57
N GLN A 121 -1.48 4.85 12.00
CA GLN A 121 -1.14 4.96 10.58
C GLN A 121 0.18 4.23 10.31
N HIS A 122 0.24 3.40 9.27
CA HIS A 122 1.44 2.66 8.84
C HIS A 122 1.51 2.62 7.31
N ARG A 123 2.37 3.43 6.70
CA ARG A 123 2.36 3.60 5.24
C ARG A 123 3.11 2.47 4.54
N TYR A 124 2.43 1.80 3.60
CA TYR A 124 3.02 0.74 2.79
C TYR A 124 2.46 0.71 1.34
N PRO A 125 2.83 1.62 0.42
CA PRO A 125 3.40 2.95 0.62
C PRO A 125 2.33 3.99 1.03
N ARG A 126 1.07 3.59 1.13
CA ARG A 126 -0.05 4.43 1.58
C ARG A 126 -0.76 3.75 2.73
N ASP A 127 -1.57 4.50 3.45
CA ASP A 127 -2.48 3.97 4.44
C ASP A 127 -3.71 4.87 4.44
N CYS A 128 -4.76 4.40 3.79
CA CYS A 128 -5.87 5.19 3.31
C CYS A 128 -7.12 5.01 4.18
N TRP A 129 -7.33 3.80 4.72
CA TRP A 129 -8.62 3.45 5.29
C TRP A 129 -8.51 2.63 6.56
N ARG A 130 -9.38 2.94 7.50
CA ARG A 130 -9.83 2.03 8.54
C ARG A 130 -11.28 1.70 8.22
N ILE A 131 -11.54 0.43 7.92
CA ILE A 131 -12.81 0.03 7.32
C ILE A 131 -13.69 -0.61 8.38
N PHE A 132 -14.87 -0.02 8.59
CA PHE A 132 -15.92 -0.57 9.45
C PHE A 132 -16.86 -1.50 8.67
N PRO A 133 -17.65 -2.35 9.34
CA PRO A 133 -18.53 -3.33 8.71
C PRO A 133 -19.55 -2.69 7.76
N ASP A 134 -20.11 -1.54 8.14
CA ASP A 134 -21.04 -0.79 7.29
C ASP A 134 -20.37 -0.25 6.02
N GLY A 135 -19.10 0.14 6.11
CA GLY A 135 -18.30 0.55 4.95
C GLY A 135 -18.07 -0.62 4.00
N PHE A 136 -17.75 -1.79 4.54
CA PHE A 136 -17.64 -3.02 3.78
C PHE A 136 -18.96 -3.45 3.13
N ALA A 137 -20.06 -3.42 3.89
CA ALA A 137 -21.39 -3.73 3.36
C ALA A 137 -21.83 -2.73 2.29
N ALA A 138 -21.47 -1.45 2.43
CA ALA A 138 -21.73 -0.43 1.42
C ALA A 138 -20.95 -0.71 0.11
N VAL A 139 -19.65 -1.03 0.19
CA VAL A 139 -18.86 -1.28 -1.03
C VAL A 139 -19.22 -2.59 -1.72
N ALA A 140 -19.61 -3.62 -0.96
CA ALA A 140 -20.16 -4.85 -1.53
C ALA A 140 -21.43 -4.59 -2.33
N ARG A 141 -22.37 -3.83 -1.76
CA ARG A 141 -23.61 -3.43 -2.46
C ARG A 141 -23.33 -2.56 -3.67
N TYR A 142 -22.37 -1.63 -3.58
CA TYR A 142 -21.92 -0.83 -4.71
C TYR A 142 -21.42 -1.70 -5.88
N ALA A 143 -20.72 -2.79 -5.58
CA ALA A 143 -20.25 -3.76 -6.57
C ALA A 143 -21.29 -4.84 -6.95
N HIS A 144 -22.54 -4.70 -6.49
CA HIS A 144 -23.63 -5.65 -6.71
C HIS A 144 -23.37 -7.07 -6.18
N LEU A 145 -22.66 -7.16 -5.05
CA LEU A 145 -22.49 -8.38 -4.29
C LEU A 145 -23.51 -8.45 -3.14
N GLU A 146 -23.96 -9.65 -2.84
CA GLU A 146 -24.80 -9.98 -1.69
C GLU A 146 -23.90 -10.11 -0.46
N VAL A 147 -24.15 -9.32 0.59
CA VAL A 147 -23.42 -9.42 1.85
C VAL A 147 -23.94 -10.64 2.61
N LEU A 148 -23.06 -11.58 2.95
CA LEU A 148 -23.37 -12.74 3.77
C LEU A 148 -23.03 -12.50 5.24
N ASP A 149 -21.93 -11.80 5.50
CA ASP A 149 -21.49 -11.40 6.84
C ASP A 149 -20.60 -10.15 6.74
N ALA A 150 -20.66 -9.29 7.75
CA ALA A 150 -19.77 -8.15 7.90
C ALA A 150 -19.66 -7.80 9.39
N GLN A 151 -18.46 -7.90 9.96
CA GLN A 151 -18.25 -7.72 11.40
C GLN A 151 -16.85 -7.21 11.71
N THR A 152 -16.68 -6.67 12.92
CA THR A 152 -15.40 -6.22 13.47
C THR A 152 -15.16 -6.90 14.80
N GLN A 153 -13.95 -7.37 15.02
CA GLN A 153 -13.50 -7.80 16.34
C GLN A 153 -12.99 -6.58 17.13
N TRP A 154 -13.80 -6.10 18.08
CA TRP A 154 -13.45 -4.94 18.92
C TRP A 154 -12.75 -5.30 20.23
N GLU A 155 -12.92 -6.54 20.68
CA GLU A 155 -12.41 -6.97 21.97
C GLU A 155 -10.96 -7.43 21.82
N ASP A 156 -10.09 -6.93 22.69
CA ASP A 156 -8.76 -7.49 22.85
C ASP A 156 -8.89 -8.92 23.35
N LEU A 157 -8.46 -9.88 22.53
CA LEU A 157 -8.55 -11.29 22.88
C LEU A 157 -7.26 -11.72 23.60
N PRO A 158 -7.34 -12.41 24.76
CA PRO A 158 -6.18 -12.79 25.57
C PRO A 158 -5.14 -13.66 24.85
N GLU A 159 -5.55 -14.41 23.82
CA GLU A 159 -4.70 -15.24 22.97
C GLU A 159 -3.82 -14.44 22.00
N TYR A 160 -4.11 -13.15 21.82
CA TYR A 160 -3.38 -12.26 20.93
C TYR A 160 -2.56 -11.24 21.72
N ASP A 161 -1.36 -10.95 21.22
CA ASP A 161 -0.54 -9.87 21.77
C ASP A 161 -1.08 -8.49 21.36
N ASN A 162 -0.46 -7.44 21.88
CA ASN A 162 -0.82 -6.06 21.58
C ASN A 162 -0.66 -5.73 20.08
N GLU A 163 0.33 -6.32 19.41
CA GLU A 163 0.56 -6.09 17.98
C GLU A 163 -0.56 -6.64 17.11
N ASN A 164 -1.22 -7.71 17.58
CA ASN A 164 -2.37 -8.30 16.93
C ASN A 164 -3.67 -7.52 17.25
N ASN A 165 -3.92 -7.28 18.54
CA ASN A 165 -5.19 -6.70 18.99
C ASN A 165 -5.38 -5.24 18.55
N LYS A 166 -4.30 -4.46 18.38
CA LYS A 166 -4.40 -3.02 18.05
C LYS A 166 -5.10 -2.68 16.73
N TRP A 167 -5.29 -3.64 15.83
CA TRP A 167 -5.86 -3.40 14.50
C TRP A 167 -7.37 -3.57 14.45
N HIS A 168 -7.95 -4.35 15.36
CA HIS A 168 -9.39 -4.67 15.41
C HIS A 168 -9.94 -5.00 14.01
N ASP A 169 -9.53 -6.11 13.40
CA ASP A 169 -9.87 -6.36 11.99
C ASP A 169 -11.39 -6.39 11.76
N SER A 170 -11.79 -5.80 10.64
CA SER A 170 -13.09 -6.06 10.04
C SER A 170 -12.98 -7.13 8.97
N VAL A 171 -13.99 -7.99 8.89
CA VAL A 171 -14.14 -8.98 7.84
C VAL A 171 -15.44 -8.73 7.08
N LEU A 172 -15.38 -8.90 5.77
CA LEU A 172 -16.52 -8.94 4.86
C LEU A 172 -16.55 -10.29 4.16
N ILE A 173 -17.71 -10.95 4.22
CA ILE A 173 -18.01 -12.14 3.43
C ILE A 173 -19.16 -11.78 2.50
N ALA A 174 -18.94 -11.90 1.20
CA ALA A 174 -19.94 -11.56 0.20
C ALA A 174 -20.00 -12.60 -0.91
N ARG A 175 -21.13 -12.66 -1.61
CA ARG A 175 -21.39 -13.59 -2.70
C ARG A 175 -21.83 -12.85 -3.95
N LYS A 176 -21.36 -13.33 -5.10
CA LYS A 176 -21.89 -12.86 -6.37
C LYS A 176 -23.25 -13.51 -6.64
N PRO A 177 -24.34 -12.74 -6.74
CA PRO A 177 -25.67 -13.32 -6.92
C PRO A 177 -25.79 -14.05 -8.26
N GLU A 178 -26.62 -15.09 -8.28
CA GLU A 178 -27.08 -15.71 -9.52
C GLU A 178 -28.17 -14.84 -10.15
N LEU A 179 -27.79 -14.11 -11.19
CA LEU A 179 -28.68 -13.16 -11.87
C LEU A 179 -29.18 -13.72 -13.20
N PRO A 180 -30.42 -13.36 -13.61
CA PRO A 180 -30.90 -13.61 -14.97
C PRO A 180 -29.96 -13.05 -16.03
N LEU A 181 -29.89 -13.71 -17.19
CA LEU A 181 -28.98 -13.36 -18.29
C LEU A 181 -29.05 -11.86 -18.67
N ARG A 182 -30.26 -11.29 -18.71
CA ARG A 182 -30.47 -9.87 -19.03
C ARG A 182 -29.71 -8.93 -18.08
N LEU A 183 -29.82 -9.16 -16.77
CA LEU A 183 -29.13 -8.35 -15.77
C LEU A 183 -27.62 -8.58 -15.80
N ARG A 184 -27.18 -9.82 -16.05
CA ARG A 184 -25.75 -10.13 -16.24
C ARG A 184 -25.15 -9.37 -17.42
N LEU A 185 -25.84 -9.34 -18.56
CA LEU A 185 -25.41 -8.60 -19.74
C LEU A 185 -25.42 -7.09 -19.50
N GLN A 186 -26.46 -6.58 -18.82
CA GLN A 186 -26.53 -5.17 -18.43
C GLN A 186 -25.34 -4.77 -17.56
N PHE A 187 -25.04 -5.53 -16.49
CA PHE A 187 -23.89 -5.25 -15.64
C PHE A 187 -22.57 -5.39 -16.38
N ALA A 188 -22.40 -6.43 -17.20
CA ALA A 188 -21.20 -6.59 -18.01
C ALA A 188 -20.98 -5.41 -18.96
N PHE A 189 -22.04 -4.90 -19.59
CA PHE A 189 -21.99 -3.72 -20.45
C PHE A 189 -21.62 -2.45 -19.67
N PHE A 190 -22.25 -2.20 -18.51
CA PHE A 190 -21.91 -1.05 -17.67
C PHE A 190 -20.49 -1.11 -17.13
N SER A 191 -20.03 -2.27 -16.65
CA SER A 191 -18.65 -2.47 -16.21
C SER A 191 -17.66 -2.28 -17.37
N TRP A 192 -17.98 -2.75 -18.57
CA TRP A 192 -17.17 -2.51 -19.76
C TRP A 192 -17.10 -1.03 -20.12
N LEU A 193 -18.24 -0.33 -20.11
CA LEU A 193 -18.32 1.11 -20.38
C LEU A 193 -17.50 1.90 -19.36
N LYS A 194 -17.69 1.61 -18.07
CA LYS A 194 -16.93 2.21 -16.96
C LYS A 194 -15.42 2.00 -17.18
N ARG A 195 -14.97 0.77 -17.45
CA ARG A 195 -13.54 0.49 -17.75
C ARG A 195 -13.00 1.19 -18.98
N ARG A 196 -13.83 1.43 -20.00
CA ARG A 196 -13.39 2.01 -21.27
C ARG A 196 -13.27 3.54 -21.23
N PHE A 197 -14.12 4.18 -20.43
CA PHE A 197 -14.32 5.63 -20.44
C PHE A 197 -14.02 6.32 -19.12
N GLN A 198 -13.96 5.62 -17.99
CA GLN A 198 -13.56 6.23 -16.73
C GLN A 198 -12.09 6.64 -16.85
N PRO A 199 -11.78 7.95 -16.73
CA PRO A 199 -10.40 8.38 -16.68
C PRO A 199 -9.73 7.70 -15.49
N GLY A 200 -8.56 7.12 -15.72
CA GLY A 200 -7.76 6.56 -14.64
C GLY A 200 -7.40 7.65 -13.62
N PRO A 201 -7.05 7.27 -12.39
CA PRO A 201 -6.63 8.24 -11.40
C PRO A 201 -5.44 9.07 -11.90
N GLY A 202 -5.32 10.29 -11.37
CA GLY A 202 -4.15 11.14 -11.58
C GLY A 202 -2.86 10.47 -11.12
N PRO A 203 -1.68 11.07 -11.41
CA PRO A 203 -0.42 10.53 -10.93
C PRO A 203 -0.42 10.44 -9.40
N ALA A 204 0.00 9.28 -8.88
CA ALA A 204 0.16 9.07 -7.46
C ALA A 204 1.24 10.01 -6.89
N ASP A 205 0.97 10.69 -5.78
CA ASP A 205 1.99 11.52 -5.12
C ASP A 205 3.04 10.66 -4.40
N THR A 206 4.24 11.20 -4.22
CA THR A 206 5.26 10.70 -3.28
C THR A 206 5.28 11.55 -2.03
N ILE A 207 5.68 10.96 -0.91
CA ILE A 207 5.92 11.66 0.34
C ILE A 207 7.42 11.67 0.62
N VAL A 208 7.91 12.81 1.07
CA VAL A 208 9.19 12.91 1.79
C VAL A 208 8.89 13.28 3.23
N GLU A 209 9.55 12.59 4.15
CA GLU A 209 9.36 12.72 5.59
C GLU A 209 10.70 13.00 6.26
N VAL A 210 10.72 13.97 7.17
CA VAL A 210 11.91 14.43 7.87
C VAL A 210 11.71 14.17 9.35
N PHE A 211 12.62 13.40 9.93
CA PHE A 211 12.62 13.04 11.35
C PHE A 211 13.63 13.92 12.08
N PRO A 212 13.18 14.99 12.79
CA PRO A 212 14.05 15.76 13.65
C PRO A 212 14.46 14.94 14.88
N MET A 213 15.67 15.19 15.39
CA MET A 213 16.12 14.58 16.64
C MET A 213 15.73 15.47 17.81
N LEU A 214 14.80 15.02 18.63
CA LEU A 214 14.31 15.76 19.81
C LEU A 214 14.65 14.97 21.07
N GLY A 215 15.31 15.62 22.03
CA GLY A 215 15.72 14.96 23.27
C GLY A 215 16.67 13.77 23.08
N GLY A 216 17.34 13.66 21.92
CA GLY A 216 18.22 12.54 21.57
C GLY A 216 17.52 11.36 20.88
N GLU A 217 16.23 11.46 20.59
CA GLU A 217 15.45 10.40 19.95
C GLU A 217 14.85 10.87 18.61
N LEU A 218 14.65 9.92 17.70
CA LEU A 218 13.83 10.10 16.50
C LEU A 218 12.48 9.47 16.76
N ARG A 219 11.40 10.25 16.63
CA ARG A 219 10.05 9.79 16.88
C ARG A 219 9.18 10.11 15.67
N GLU A 220 8.35 9.17 15.28
CA GLU A 220 7.42 9.35 14.15
C GLU A 220 6.37 10.44 14.44
N ALA A 221 5.94 10.56 15.69
CA ALA A 221 5.03 11.62 16.14
C ALA A 221 5.57 13.04 15.96
N ASP A 222 6.90 13.19 15.89
CA ASP A 222 7.59 14.48 15.73
C ASP A 222 8.05 14.73 14.27
N SER A 223 7.76 13.79 13.37
CA SER A 223 8.17 13.88 11.96
C SER A 223 7.35 14.92 11.20
N LEU A 224 7.97 15.49 10.16
CA LEU A 224 7.34 16.42 9.25
C LEU A 224 7.34 15.83 7.86
N TYR A 225 6.18 15.79 7.19
CA TYR A 225 6.08 15.24 5.85
C TYR A 225 5.42 16.20 4.86
N LEU A 226 5.73 16.02 3.58
CA LEU A 226 5.12 16.74 2.48
C LEU A 226 4.89 15.82 1.28
N ARG A 227 3.77 16.03 0.57
CA ARG A 227 3.41 15.33 -0.67
C ARG A 227 3.85 16.11 -1.89
N PHE A 228 4.40 15.42 -2.88
CA PHE A 228 4.74 16.02 -4.17
C PHE A 228 4.48 15.05 -5.32
N SER A 229 4.06 15.61 -6.47
CA SER A 229 3.78 14.82 -7.67
C SER A 229 5.09 14.36 -8.35
N PRO A 230 5.09 13.18 -8.99
CA PRO A 230 6.29 12.59 -9.61
C PRO A 230 6.67 13.29 -10.91
N ASN A 231 7.83 12.91 -11.45
CA ASN A 231 8.42 13.28 -12.74
C ASN A 231 8.87 14.74 -12.90
N GLU A 232 8.43 15.64 -12.03
CA GLU A 232 8.88 17.03 -11.99
C GLU A 232 9.82 17.28 -10.80
N TRP A 233 10.76 18.21 -10.99
CA TRP A 233 11.57 18.71 -9.89
C TRP A 233 10.74 19.60 -8.97
N ARG A 234 10.82 19.35 -7.67
CA ARG A 234 10.12 20.11 -6.64
C ARG A 234 11.09 20.56 -5.57
N ASP A 235 11.03 21.84 -5.25
CA ASP A 235 11.75 22.45 -4.13
C ASP A 235 10.81 22.51 -2.92
N VAL A 236 11.24 21.91 -1.81
CA VAL A 236 10.46 21.79 -0.58
C VAL A 236 11.28 22.26 0.60
N THR A 237 10.63 22.82 1.61
CA THR A 237 11.28 23.35 2.80
C THR A 237 10.56 22.87 4.05
N PHE A 238 11.32 22.27 4.98
CA PHE A 238 10.85 21.87 6.28
C PHE A 238 11.44 22.79 7.34
N ARG A 239 10.60 23.37 8.19
CA ARG A 239 11.03 24.10 9.39
C ARG A 239 10.89 23.18 10.59
N LEU A 240 12.02 22.83 11.21
CA LEU A 240 12.02 21.87 12.31
C LEU A 240 11.50 22.54 13.60
N PRO A 241 10.85 21.78 14.50
CA PRO A 241 10.40 22.30 15.78
C PRO A 241 11.56 22.81 16.65
N PRO A 242 11.32 23.78 17.55
CA PRO A 242 12.35 24.27 18.47
C PRO A 242 12.98 23.14 19.28
N GLY A 243 14.31 23.18 19.43
CA GLY A 243 15.05 22.15 20.17
C GLY A 243 15.40 20.90 19.35
N ALA A 244 15.03 20.84 18.07
CA ALA A 244 15.54 19.83 17.15
C ALA A 244 17.07 19.93 17.09
N ALA A 245 17.74 18.89 17.58
CA ALA A 245 19.18 18.78 17.50
C ALA A 245 19.60 18.69 16.03
N GLY A 246 20.71 19.36 15.73
CA GLY A 246 21.37 19.23 14.45
C GLY A 246 21.98 17.87 14.31
N ALA A 247 21.31 17.03 13.54
CA ALA A 247 21.83 15.79 13.01
C ALA A 247 22.25 14.68 14.01
N PRO A 248 22.25 13.40 13.58
CA PRO A 248 21.99 12.96 12.21
C PRO A 248 20.49 13.04 11.91
N LEU A 249 20.14 13.88 10.93
CA LEU A 249 18.76 14.08 10.50
C LEU A 249 18.44 12.91 9.58
N ARG A 250 17.33 12.23 9.88
CA ARG A 250 16.82 11.15 9.04
C ARG A 250 15.76 11.71 8.11
N ILE A 251 15.85 11.36 6.84
CA ILE A 251 14.88 11.70 5.81
C ILE A 251 14.47 10.39 5.15
N ASP A 252 13.17 10.15 5.10
CA ASP A 252 12.62 8.95 4.50
C ASP A 252 11.80 9.29 3.26
N PHE A 253 11.79 8.35 2.32
CA PHE A 253 10.97 8.44 1.12
C PHE A 253 9.84 7.43 1.18
N VAL A 254 8.64 7.88 1.50
CA VAL A 254 7.46 7.04 1.38
C VAL A 254 6.92 7.21 -0.04
N SER A 255 7.49 6.44 -0.96
CA SER A 255 7.20 6.55 -2.38
C SER A 255 6.66 5.23 -2.94
N PRO A 256 5.59 5.25 -3.77
CA PRO A 256 5.23 4.12 -4.59
C PRO A 256 6.18 3.92 -5.79
N PHE A 257 7.22 4.75 -5.93
CA PHE A 257 8.11 4.75 -7.08
C PHE A 257 9.49 4.22 -6.72
N PRO A 258 10.11 3.43 -7.62
CA PRO A 258 11.36 2.72 -7.30
C PRO A 258 12.58 3.63 -7.23
N VAL A 259 12.50 4.87 -7.74
CA VAL A 259 13.64 5.77 -7.83
C VAL A 259 13.26 7.21 -7.47
N VAL A 260 14.06 7.82 -6.60
CA VAL A 260 13.99 9.24 -6.24
C VAL A 260 15.35 9.89 -6.48
N ASP A 261 15.38 10.98 -7.25
CA ASP A 261 16.55 11.83 -7.39
C ASP A 261 16.48 12.99 -6.38
N VAL A 262 17.58 13.19 -5.64
CA VAL A 262 17.82 14.37 -4.82
C VAL A 262 18.83 15.26 -5.54
N GLY A 263 18.34 16.39 -6.04
CA GLY A 263 19.13 17.37 -6.79
C GLY A 263 19.81 18.40 -5.90
N ARG A 264 19.25 18.65 -4.72
CA ARG A 264 19.87 19.46 -3.68
C ARG A 264 19.37 19.04 -2.30
N LEU A 265 20.26 19.08 -1.32
CA LEU A 265 19.92 19.00 0.10
C LEU A 265 20.70 20.07 0.85
N ARG A 266 20.01 20.97 1.55
CA ARG A 266 20.63 22.05 2.31
C ARG A 266 20.02 22.17 3.70
N LEU A 267 20.88 22.27 4.71
CA LEU A 267 20.52 22.54 6.10
C LEU A 267 20.89 23.99 6.45
N LYS A 268 19.92 24.77 6.90
CA LYS A 268 20.14 26.13 7.40
C LYS A 268 19.83 26.21 8.88
N VAL A 269 20.61 27.02 9.60
CA VAL A 269 20.45 27.29 11.02
C VAL A 269 20.51 28.79 11.24
N SER A 270 19.42 29.38 11.74
CA SER A 270 19.27 30.84 11.89
C SER A 270 19.67 31.61 10.63
N GLY A 271 19.28 31.11 9.46
CA GLY A 271 19.60 31.68 8.14
C GLY A 271 20.97 31.30 7.56
N ASN A 272 21.90 30.80 8.36
CA ASN A 272 23.23 30.38 7.90
C ASN A 272 23.21 28.96 7.35
N THR A 273 23.90 28.72 6.23
CA THR A 273 23.98 27.38 5.64
C THR A 273 25.07 26.56 6.34
N LEU A 274 24.68 25.47 7.01
CA LEU A 274 25.64 24.56 7.68
C LEU A 274 25.95 23.32 6.86
N TYR A 275 25.04 22.93 5.96
CA TYR A 275 25.25 21.83 5.03
C TYR A 275 24.63 22.18 3.67
N ASP A 276 25.32 21.91 2.56
CA ASP A 276 24.81 22.12 1.20
C ASP A 276 25.40 21.08 0.25
N ALA A 277 24.56 20.19 -0.24
CA ALA A 277 24.89 19.21 -1.26
C ALA A 277 24.05 19.50 -2.51
N ALA A 278 24.68 19.82 -3.64
CA ALA A 278 23.99 20.24 -4.87
C ALA A 278 24.54 19.59 -6.17
N ALA A 279 25.52 18.69 -6.05
CA ALA A 279 26.15 17.99 -7.17
C ALA A 279 26.71 16.64 -6.67
N GLY A 280 26.95 15.69 -7.59
CA GLY A 280 27.32 14.29 -7.27
C GLY A 280 28.32 14.14 -6.10
N ALA A 281 29.48 14.80 -6.17
CA ALA A 281 30.50 14.76 -5.10
C ALA A 281 30.04 15.36 -3.76
N GLY A 282 29.17 16.37 -3.78
CA GLY A 282 28.61 17.00 -2.58
C GLY A 282 27.68 16.08 -1.78
N PHE A 283 27.19 15.00 -2.38
CA PHE A 283 26.36 14.02 -1.69
C PHE A 283 27.16 12.90 -0.99
N GLY A 284 28.51 12.96 -1.01
CA GLY A 284 29.36 11.91 -0.42
C GLY A 284 29.19 11.75 1.09
N GLY A 285 28.82 12.82 1.80
CA GLY A 285 28.56 12.78 3.25
C GLY A 285 27.20 12.20 3.64
N ILE A 286 26.35 11.86 2.67
CA ILE A 286 25.01 11.33 2.93
C ILE A 286 25.05 9.79 2.91
N ARG A 287 24.68 9.20 4.05
CA ARG A 287 24.56 7.75 4.20
C ARG A 287 23.13 7.31 3.87
N LEU A 288 22.99 6.27 3.06
CA LEU A 288 21.71 5.58 2.89
C LEU A 288 21.63 4.39 3.85
N GLY A 289 20.43 4.07 4.32
CA GLY A 289 20.17 2.94 5.20
C GLY A 289 18.76 2.39 4.97
N GLY A 290 18.45 1.30 5.69
CA GLY A 290 17.20 0.57 5.49
C GLY A 290 17.09 0.08 4.04
N ASP A 291 15.94 0.32 3.42
CA ASP A 291 15.60 -0.16 2.08
C ASP A 291 15.95 0.84 0.96
N ALA A 292 17.11 1.48 1.07
CA ALA A 292 17.60 2.46 0.12
C ALA A 292 18.99 2.10 -0.42
N GLU A 293 19.10 2.01 -1.74
CA GLU A 293 20.36 1.78 -2.45
C GLU A 293 20.79 3.02 -3.23
N ARG A 294 22.08 3.37 -3.19
CA ARG A 294 22.62 4.47 -3.98
C ARG A 294 22.92 3.97 -5.40
N LEU A 295 22.29 4.58 -6.40
CA LEU A 295 22.65 4.34 -7.80
C LEU A 295 23.70 5.34 -8.29
N PRO A 296 24.59 4.94 -9.21
CA PRO A 296 25.54 5.86 -9.82
C PRO A 296 24.84 6.97 -10.62
N ASP A 297 25.11 8.22 -10.28
CA ASP A 297 24.74 9.40 -11.07
C ASP A 297 25.73 10.54 -10.79
N ALA A 298 26.18 11.23 -11.83
CA ALA A 298 27.19 12.28 -11.72
C ALA A 298 26.62 13.63 -11.22
N LYS A 299 25.30 13.83 -11.33
CA LYS A 299 24.64 15.12 -11.10
C LYS A 299 23.84 15.13 -9.81
N PHE A 300 23.17 14.03 -9.48
CA PHE A 300 22.22 13.95 -8.38
C PHE A 300 22.53 12.79 -7.45
N LEU A 301 22.00 12.82 -6.24
CA LEU A 301 21.89 11.62 -5.42
C LEU A 301 20.67 10.83 -5.90
N ARG A 302 20.92 9.76 -6.67
CA ARG A 302 19.87 8.83 -7.08
C ARG A 302 19.72 7.71 -6.05
N VAL A 303 18.53 7.67 -5.45
CA VAL A 303 18.15 6.66 -4.46
C VAL A 303 17.19 5.68 -5.13
N LYS A 304 17.53 4.40 -5.09
CA LYS A 304 16.63 3.30 -5.45
C LYS A 304 15.98 2.79 -4.17
N ILE A 305 14.65 2.77 -4.16
CA ILE A 305 13.85 2.24 -3.06
C ILE A 305 13.67 0.74 -3.31
N THR A 306 14.10 -0.08 -2.36
CA THR A 306 14.07 -1.56 -2.45
C THR A 306 13.02 -2.19 -1.54
N GLY A 307 12.31 -1.37 -0.77
CA GLY A 307 11.43 -1.80 0.31
C GLY A 307 10.77 -0.59 0.96
N ILE A 308 10.56 -0.67 2.27
CA ILE A 308 9.51 0.06 2.98
C ILE A 308 10.06 1.14 3.88
N ASP A 309 11.32 1.00 4.27
CA ASP A 309 12.02 1.91 5.15
C ASP A 309 13.27 2.48 4.46
N PRO A 310 13.14 3.20 3.32
CA PRO A 310 14.27 3.81 2.63
C PRO A 310 14.75 5.07 3.35
N GLN A 311 15.87 4.97 4.05
CA GLN A 311 16.38 6.02 4.91
C GLN A 311 17.56 6.76 4.30
N LEU A 312 17.58 8.07 4.50
CA LEU A 312 18.69 8.97 4.18
C LEU A 312 19.14 9.69 5.45
N TRP A 313 20.44 9.61 5.73
CA TRP A 313 21.05 10.18 6.92
C TRP A 313 22.04 11.28 6.54
N LEU A 314 21.81 12.48 7.10
CA LEU A 314 22.77 13.58 7.01
C LEU A 314 23.97 13.34 7.95
N PRO A 315 25.15 13.90 7.63
CA PRO A 315 26.27 13.91 8.56
C PRO A 315 25.95 14.76 9.79
N MET A 316 26.69 14.53 10.89
CA MET A 316 26.55 15.30 12.14
C MET A 316 26.82 16.79 11.90
N VAL A 317 25.95 17.65 12.43
CA VAL A 317 26.07 19.12 12.34
C VAL A 317 25.61 19.73 13.65
N THR A 318 26.48 20.36 14.41
CA THR A 318 26.07 20.98 15.69
C THR A 318 25.12 22.17 15.47
N VAL A 319 23.93 22.10 16.06
CA VAL A 319 22.95 23.20 16.10
C VAL A 319 22.94 23.82 17.49
N PRO A 320 23.06 25.15 17.61
CA PRO A 320 22.90 25.83 18.90
C PRO A 320 21.50 25.61 19.49
N PRO A 321 21.36 25.44 20.81
CA PRO A 321 20.06 25.31 21.46
C PRO A 321 19.13 26.49 21.11
N GLY A 322 17.89 26.19 20.72
CA GLY A 322 16.88 27.20 20.37
C GLY A 322 17.05 27.86 19.00
N ALA A 323 18.05 27.47 18.20
CA ALA A 323 18.20 27.97 16.85
C ALA A 323 17.11 27.42 15.91
N GLU A 324 16.68 28.25 14.97
CA GLU A 324 15.74 27.84 13.92
C GLU A 324 16.46 26.98 12.89
N VAL A 325 15.93 25.79 12.61
CA VAL A 325 16.52 24.85 11.64
C VAL A 325 15.60 24.66 10.45
N GLU A 326 16.12 24.83 9.24
CA GLU A 326 15.41 24.58 8.00
C GLU A 326 16.12 23.55 7.12
N VAL A 327 15.36 22.61 6.57
CA VAL A 327 15.82 21.60 5.62
C VAL A 327 15.22 21.90 4.26
N HIS A 328 16.07 22.22 3.30
CA HIS A 328 15.70 22.55 1.92
C HIS A 328 16.07 21.38 1.02
N LEU A 329 15.10 20.81 0.32
CA LEU A 329 15.29 19.67 -0.56
C LEU A 329 14.80 20.01 -1.96
N ARG A 330 15.56 19.59 -2.98
CA ARG A 330 15.11 19.56 -4.37
C ARG A 330 15.00 18.12 -4.82
N LEU A 331 13.78 17.64 -5.06
CA LEU A 331 13.47 16.22 -5.24
C LEU A 331 12.74 15.97 -6.55
N ARG A 332 12.89 14.77 -7.10
CA ARG A 332 12.08 14.24 -8.20
C ARG A 332 11.94 12.73 -8.06
N ALA A 333 10.72 12.24 -7.91
CA ALA A 333 10.44 10.81 -7.96
C ALA A 333 10.14 10.38 -9.40
N HIS A 334 10.59 9.19 -9.80
CA HIS A 334 10.40 8.69 -11.16
C HIS A 334 9.26 7.68 -11.18
N ALA A 335 8.08 8.14 -11.56
CA ALA A 335 7.02 7.21 -11.89
C ALA A 335 7.43 6.44 -13.16
N PRO A 336 7.23 5.12 -13.23
CA PRO A 336 7.45 4.39 -14.47
C PRO A 336 6.63 5.08 -15.57
N HIS A 337 7.25 5.33 -16.73
CA HIS A 337 6.54 5.89 -17.87
C HIS A 337 5.28 5.05 -18.06
N ARG A 338 4.09 5.68 -18.02
CA ARG A 338 2.89 5.05 -18.57
C ARG A 338 3.33 4.58 -19.94
N LEU A 339 3.27 3.27 -20.19
CA LEU A 339 3.09 2.81 -21.54
C LEU A 339 1.91 3.63 -22.05
N GLU A 340 2.20 4.60 -22.92
CA GLU A 340 1.18 5.20 -23.74
C GLU A 340 0.41 4.00 -24.26
N THR A 341 -0.88 3.96 -23.93
CA THR A 341 -1.78 3.03 -24.56
C THR A 341 -1.75 3.42 -26.03
N ASP A 342 -0.81 2.84 -26.76
CA ASP A 342 -0.79 2.82 -28.20
C ASP A 342 -2.12 2.20 -28.59
N SER A 343 -3.01 3.10 -28.99
CA SER A 343 -4.20 2.79 -29.75
C SER A 343 -3.76 2.01 -30.97
N LYS A 344 -3.98 0.69 -30.95
CA LYS A 344 -4.38 -0.09 -32.12
C LYS A 344 -5.49 -1.05 -31.73
#